data_AF-A0A2I4BSE2-F1
#
_entry.id   AF-A0A2I4BSE2-F1
#
_cell.length_a   1.000
_cell.length_b   1.000
_cell.length_c   1.000
_cell.angle_alpha   90.00
_cell.angle_beta   90.00
_cell.angle_gamma   90.00
#
_symmetry.space_group_name_H-M   'P 1'
#
loop_
_entity.id
_entity.type
_entity.pdbx_description
1 polymer ?
#
loop_
_entity_poly.entity_id
_entity_poly.type
_entity_poly.pdbx_seq_one_letter_code
_entity_poly.pdbx_strand_id
1 'polypeptide(L)'
;MALASDLVQSFPSLKDSSSSGREIWYTPGRYHRPATGFLEERLRNIRKRLRSISRSRSMAQTSPQTPHGAPARALIPECNISDERASKLKEWLRNNSQPLSQVETYMQETAIYRAKCIRDNSWTIDQILQEFPHLMTKGMIAQDFLLLHGDAASKLFENWLPFYAEKILHLARQEGKLTLALDGLTTDAVGELALRQLPALLPPTAYKVGRGRGSEVVRHTVKECSLAFIDHKPPGTNMVEYLHEAMASRPYPYVLTLGNDKEHASQTFVITAGQALEQDTLLQAIDVCFKAFFILDIKYPKQCEHVWEFLQSVVYEMPGGESKLVKFLQTRILACQEN
;
A
#
# COMPACT_ATOMS: atom_id res chain seq x y z
N MET A 1 -8.23 -26.06 -19.52
CA MET A 1 -6.96 -26.83 -19.50
C MET A 1 -6.16 -26.63 -20.77
N ALA A 2 -6.64 -27.02 -21.96
CA ALA A 2 -5.91 -26.82 -23.23
C ALA A 2 -5.47 -25.37 -23.46
N LEU A 3 -6.41 -24.42 -23.45
CA LEU A 3 -6.11 -22.99 -23.65
C LEU A 3 -5.08 -22.42 -22.66
N ALA A 4 -5.08 -22.87 -21.41
CA ALA A 4 -4.11 -22.41 -20.41
C ALA A 4 -2.71 -22.98 -20.67
N SER A 5 -2.64 -24.20 -21.18
CA SER A 5 -1.38 -24.79 -21.65
C SER A 5 -0.87 -24.06 -22.89
N ASP A 6 -1.74 -23.84 -23.88
CA ASP A 6 -1.34 -23.20 -25.14
C ASP A 6 -0.88 -21.75 -24.89
N LEU A 7 -1.52 -21.04 -23.95
CA LEU A 7 -1.13 -19.69 -23.55
C LEU A 7 0.28 -19.65 -22.97
N VAL A 8 0.57 -20.55 -22.02
CA VAL A 8 1.89 -20.61 -21.36
C VAL A 8 2.96 -21.18 -22.30
N GLN A 9 2.58 -22.06 -23.24
CA GLN A 9 3.49 -22.53 -24.29
C GLN A 9 3.83 -21.44 -25.31
N SER A 10 2.84 -20.64 -25.71
CA SER A 10 3.02 -19.55 -26.67
C SER A 10 3.74 -18.35 -26.05
N PHE A 11 3.56 -18.14 -24.75
CA PHE A 11 4.18 -17.06 -23.98
C PHE A 11 4.82 -17.64 -22.71
N PRO A 12 6.04 -18.21 -22.80
CA PRO A 12 6.73 -18.82 -21.67
C PRO A 12 6.92 -17.89 -20.46
N SER A 13 6.97 -16.58 -20.69
CA SER A 13 7.03 -15.55 -19.63
C SER A 13 5.78 -15.47 -18.75
N LEU A 14 4.67 -16.09 -19.16
CA LEU A 14 3.42 -16.17 -18.39
C LEU A 14 3.35 -17.42 -17.50
N LYS A 15 4.42 -18.24 -17.46
CA LYS A 15 4.49 -19.44 -16.63
C LYS A 15 4.59 -19.08 -15.15
N ASP A 16 3.72 -19.67 -14.35
CA ASP A 16 3.74 -19.57 -12.89
C ASP A 16 4.77 -20.55 -12.26
N SER A 17 5.14 -20.35 -10.99
CA SER A 17 6.03 -21.21 -10.20
C SER A 17 5.41 -22.55 -9.80
N SER A 18 4.13 -22.78 -10.12
CA SER A 18 3.46 -24.07 -9.90
C SER A 18 4.00 -25.20 -10.76
N SER A 19 3.75 -26.45 -10.32
CA SER A 19 4.25 -27.68 -10.98
C SER A 19 3.96 -27.76 -12.48
N SER A 20 2.77 -27.30 -12.91
CA SER A 20 2.39 -27.28 -14.32
C SER A 20 2.51 -25.89 -14.95
N GLY A 21 2.86 -24.86 -14.17
CA GLY A 21 3.11 -23.48 -14.59
C GLY A 21 1.90 -22.75 -15.20
N ARG A 22 0.72 -23.36 -15.18
CA ARG A 22 -0.52 -22.85 -15.79
C ARG A 22 -1.66 -22.65 -14.80
N GLU A 23 -1.42 -22.94 -13.52
CA GLU A 23 -2.46 -23.03 -12.49
C GLU A 23 -3.04 -21.66 -12.12
N ILE A 24 -2.24 -20.58 -12.22
CA ILE A 24 -2.75 -19.20 -12.13
C ILE A 24 -3.76 -18.88 -13.24
N TRP A 25 -3.57 -19.43 -14.45
CA TRP A 25 -4.45 -19.18 -15.59
C TRP A 25 -5.72 -20.03 -15.54
N TYR A 26 -5.59 -21.31 -15.18
CA TYR A 26 -6.72 -22.21 -15.04
C TYR A 26 -6.39 -23.42 -14.17
N THR A 27 -7.18 -23.61 -13.11
CA THR A 27 -7.21 -24.83 -12.31
C THR A 27 -8.58 -25.48 -12.46
N PRO A 28 -8.66 -26.75 -12.92
CA PRO A 28 -9.94 -27.44 -13.06
C PRO A 28 -10.61 -27.62 -11.69
N GLY A 29 -11.94 -27.49 -11.66
CA GLY A 29 -12.71 -27.76 -10.45
C GLY A 29 -12.63 -29.24 -10.07
N ARG A 30 -12.45 -29.53 -8.79
CA ARG A 30 -12.50 -30.88 -8.21
C ARG A 30 -13.34 -30.86 -6.94
N TYR A 31 -14.05 -31.96 -6.67
CA TYR A 31 -14.80 -32.19 -5.42
C TYR A 31 -15.62 -30.98 -4.95
N HIS A 32 -16.74 -30.71 -5.63
CA HIS A 32 -17.65 -29.59 -5.37
C HIS A 32 -17.03 -28.18 -5.38
N ARG A 33 -15.73 -28.02 -5.65
CA ARG A 33 -15.10 -26.71 -5.85
C ARG A 33 -15.13 -26.36 -7.34
N PRO A 34 -15.56 -25.15 -7.71
CA PRO A 34 -15.62 -24.75 -9.11
C PRO A 34 -14.21 -24.46 -9.63
N ALA A 35 -14.02 -24.52 -10.95
CA ALA A 35 -12.74 -24.18 -11.59
C ALA A 35 -12.30 -22.75 -11.23
N THR A 36 -11.01 -22.51 -11.12
CA THR A 36 -10.41 -21.22 -10.75
C THR A 36 -9.34 -20.80 -11.76
N GLY A 37 -8.79 -19.59 -11.63
CA GLY A 37 -7.77 -19.03 -12.51
C GLY A 37 -8.26 -17.87 -13.37
N PHE A 38 -7.34 -17.06 -13.92
CA PHE A 38 -7.67 -15.84 -14.66
C PHE A 38 -8.56 -16.08 -15.89
N LEU A 39 -8.34 -17.17 -16.62
CA LEU A 39 -9.17 -17.54 -17.77
C LEU A 39 -10.58 -17.91 -17.33
N GLU A 40 -10.72 -18.66 -16.24
CA GLU A 40 -12.04 -19.03 -15.72
C GLU A 40 -12.78 -17.82 -15.13
N GLU A 41 -12.08 -16.90 -14.46
CA GLU A 41 -12.65 -15.63 -13.99
C GLU A 41 -13.15 -14.79 -15.17
N ARG A 42 -12.35 -14.67 -16.25
CA ARG A 42 -12.74 -13.97 -17.47
C ARG A 42 -13.95 -14.63 -18.13
N LEU A 43 -13.96 -15.96 -18.25
CA LEU A 43 -15.10 -16.73 -18.80
C LEU A 43 -16.34 -16.58 -17.92
N ARG A 44 -16.23 -16.60 -16.60
CA ARG A 44 -17.35 -16.31 -15.68
C ARG A 44 -17.91 -14.92 -15.90
N ASN A 45 -17.05 -13.91 -16.06
CA ASN A 45 -17.49 -12.54 -16.30
C ASN A 45 -18.19 -12.40 -17.67
N ILE A 46 -17.67 -13.05 -18.71
CA ILE A 46 -18.31 -13.12 -20.03
C ILE A 46 -19.67 -13.82 -19.93
N ARG A 47 -19.73 -15.00 -19.29
CA ARG A 47 -20.97 -15.75 -19.06
C ARG A 47 -21.98 -14.95 -18.23
N LYS A 48 -21.53 -14.22 -17.19
CA LYS A 48 -22.39 -13.32 -16.40
C LYS A 48 -22.96 -12.21 -17.27
N ARG A 49 -22.14 -11.60 -18.14
CA ARG A 49 -22.58 -10.55 -19.08
C ARG A 49 -23.62 -11.09 -20.06
N LEU A 50 -23.37 -12.26 -20.67
CA LEU A 50 -24.31 -12.93 -21.57
C LEU A 50 -25.61 -13.35 -20.87
N ARG A 51 -25.54 -13.85 -19.62
CA ARG A 51 -26.73 -14.15 -18.80
C ARG A 51 -27.48 -12.91 -18.35
N SER A 52 -26.81 -11.76 -18.19
CA SER A 52 -27.49 -10.50 -17.84
C SER A 52 -28.33 -9.97 -19.00
N ILE A 53 -27.92 -10.24 -20.24
CA ILE A 53 -28.70 -9.90 -21.45
C ILE A 53 -29.94 -10.80 -21.57
N SER A 54 -29.87 -12.06 -21.13
CA SER A 54 -31.02 -12.99 -21.20
C SER A 54 -31.97 -12.95 -19.99
N ARG A 55 -31.55 -12.37 -18.85
CA ARG A 55 -32.31 -12.39 -17.58
C ARG A 55 -33.12 -11.14 -17.27
N SER A 56 -33.33 -10.23 -18.24
CA SER A 56 -34.21 -9.05 -18.07
C SER A 56 -35.70 -9.36 -17.87
N ARG A 57 -36.09 -10.62 -17.57
CA ARG A 57 -37.50 -11.04 -17.39
C ARG A 57 -37.84 -11.85 -16.13
N SER A 58 -36.97 -11.97 -15.12
CA SER A 58 -37.41 -12.63 -13.87
C SER A 58 -36.70 -12.13 -12.62
N MET A 59 -37.51 -11.71 -11.65
CA MET A 59 -37.23 -11.35 -10.26
C MET A 59 -36.17 -12.26 -9.58
N ALA A 60 -35.22 -11.72 -8.84
CA ALA A 60 -35.24 -11.20 -7.45
C ALA A 60 -35.07 -12.29 -6.38
N GLN A 61 -34.27 -11.93 -5.37
CA GLN A 61 -33.88 -12.63 -4.12
C GLN A 61 -32.55 -13.37 -4.12
N THR A 62 -31.58 -12.87 -3.34
CA THR A 62 -31.01 -13.54 -2.14
C THR A 62 -29.82 -12.78 -1.52
N SER A 63 -29.98 -12.53 -0.21
CA SER A 63 -29.07 -12.61 0.96
C SER A 63 -27.68 -11.92 1.01
N PRO A 64 -27.25 -11.38 2.17
CA PRO A 64 -26.03 -10.59 2.31
C PRO A 64 -24.79 -11.49 2.50
N GLN A 65 -23.79 -11.32 1.64
CA GLN A 65 -22.45 -11.83 1.88
C GLN A 65 -21.62 -10.77 2.62
N THR A 66 -20.89 -11.22 3.63
CA THR A 66 -19.91 -10.46 4.41
C THR A 66 -18.78 -9.93 3.51
N PRO A 67 -18.23 -8.72 3.75
CA PRO A 67 -17.18 -8.16 2.90
C PRO A 67 -15.85 -8.89 3.13
N HIS A 68 -15.33 -9.53 2.10
CA HIS A 68 -13.91 -9.89 2.00
C HIS A 68 -13.04 -8.63 1.98
N GLY A 69 -11.93 -8.62 2.74
CA GLY A 69 -10.84 -7.66 2.54
C GLY A 69 -10.47 -6.75 3.71
N ALA A 70 -10.91 -7.02 4.94
CA ALA A 70 -10.28 -6.35 6.10
C ALA A 70 -8.95 -7.05 6.42
N PRO A 71 -7.82 -6.33 6.52
CA PRO A 71 -6.59 -6.92 7.02
C PRO A 71 -6.82 -7.49 8.42
N ALA A 72 -6.21 -8.62 8.73
CA ALA A 72 -6.16 -9.11 10.10
C ALA A 72 -5.41 -8.06 10.92
N ARG A 73 -6.14 -7.31 11.76
CA ARG A 73 -5.56 -6.27 12.61
C ARG A 73 -4.51 -6.92 13.51
N ALA A 74 -3.28 -6.41 13.49
CA ALA A 74 -2.22 -6.90 14.36
C ALA A 74 -2.67 -6.82 15.82
N LEU A 75 -2.40 -7.86 16.60
CA LEU A 75 -2.63 -7.87 18.03
C LEU A 75 -1.79 -6.75 18.66
N ILE A 76 -2.43 -5.85 19.41
CA ILE A 76 -1.69 -4.84 20.18
C ILE A 76 -1.17 -5.55 21.44
N PRO A 77 0.14 -5.43 21.74
CA PRO A 77 0.71 -5.96 22.98
C PRO A 77 0.00 -5.42 24.24
N GLU A 78 0.17 -6.11 25.37
CA GLU A 78 -0.28 -5.57 26.65
C GLU A 78 0.50 -4.29 27.00
N CYS A 79 -0.17 -3.35 27.64
CA CYS A 79 0.47 -2.07 27.97
C CYS A 79 1.25 -2.25 29.27
N ASN A 80 2.53 -1.87 29.25
CA ASN A 80 3.43 -2.08 30.39
C ASN A 80 3.34 -0.97 31.44
N ILE A 81 2.52 0.07 31.21
CA ILE A 81 2.32 1.20 32.12
C ILE A 81 0.88 1.28 32.58
N SER A 82 0.65 1.86 33.77
CA SER A 82 -0.71 2.10 34.27
C SER A 82 -1.41 3.24 33.52
N ASP A 83 -2.74 3.25 33.55
CA ASP A 83 -3.54 4.28 32.90
C ASP A 83 -3.28 5.68 33.49
N GLU A 84 -2.97 5.79 34.79
CA GLU A 84 -2.62 7.06 35.42
C GLU A 84 -1.26 7.58 34.91
N ARG A 85 -0.28 6.69 34.73
CA ARG A 85 1.03 7.04 34.18
C ARG A 85 0.89 7.48 32.72
N ALA A 86 0.16 6.71 31.92
CA ALA A 86 -0.11 7.03 30.52
C ALA A 86 -0.79 8.39 30.36
N SER A 87 -1.80 8.67 31.20
CA SER A 87 -2.52 9.95 31.19
C SER A 87 -1.62 11.14 31.51
N LYS A 88 -0.74 11.02 32.53
CA LYS A 88 0.24 12.07 32.87
C LYS A 88 1.23 12.34 31.74
N LEU A 89 1.72 11.29 31.10
CA LEU A 89 2.66 11.41 29.98
C LEU A 89 2.02 12.02 28.75
N LYS A 90 0.80 11.59 28.43
CA LYS A 90 0.01 12.17 27.35
C LYS A 90 -0.19 13.67 27.57
N GLU A 91 -0.59 14.09 28.76
CA GLU A 91 -0.77 15.51 29.07
C GLU A 91 0.55 16.30 28.98
N TRP A 92 1.66 15.70 29.42
CA TRP A 92 2.98 16.31 29.23
C TRP A 92 3.32 16.49 27.75
N LEU A 93 3.16 15.43 26.94
CA LEU A 93 3.40 15.45 25.49
C LEU A 93 2.47 16.39 24.74
N ARG A 94 1.32 16.76 25.30
CA ARG A 94 0.43 17.75 24.68
C ARG A 94 0.96 19.18 24.82
N ASN A 95 1.62 19.46 25.94
CA ASN A 95 2.01 20.82 26.31
C ASN A 95 3.51 21.10 26.15
N ASN A 96 4.33 20.10 25.86
CA ASN A 96 5.79 20.23 25.80
C ASN A 96 6.36 19.57 24.54
N SER A 97 7.27 20.26 23.86
CA SER A 97 7.97 19.77 22.66
C SER A 97 9.49 19.68 22.84
N GLN A 98 10.00 20.02 24.03
CA GLN A 98 11.43 20.02 24.37
C GLN A 98 11.67 19.58 25.82
N PRO A 99 12.82 18.95 26.12
CA PRO A 99 13.86 18.55 25.17
C PRO A 99 13.45 17.34 24.32
N LEU A 100 13.97 17.22 23.09
CA LEU A 100 13.62 16.11 22.17
C LEU A 100 13.84 14.72 22.77
N SER A 101 14.91 14.52 23.54
CA SER A 101 15.19 13.24 24.22
C SER A 101 14.08 12.83 25.19
N GLN A 102 13.45 13.79 25.85
CA GLN A 102 12.33 13.54 26.75
C GLN A 102 11.06 13.20 25.96
N VAL A 103 10.82 13.89 24.84
CA VAL A 103 9.74 13.58 23.90
C VAL A 103 9.87 12.16 23.38
N GLU A 104 11.06 11.77 22.89
CA GLU A 104 11.37 10.42 22.41
C GLU A 104 11.06 9.36 23.47
N THR A 105 11.57 9.56 24.69
CA THR A 105 11.36 8.66 25.83
C THR A 105 9.87 8.49 26.16
N TYR A 106 9.13 9.60 26.27
CA TYR A 106 7.71 9.54 26.62
C TYR A 106 6.83 9.03 25.48
N MET A 107 7.20 9.31 24.23
CA MET A 107 6.56 8.70 23.06
C MET A 107 6.77 7.18 23.07
N GLN A 108 7.98 6.72 23.40
CA GLN A 108 8.29 5.30 23.47
C GLN A 108 7.46 4.62 24.57
N GLU A 109 7.42 5.22 25.76
CA GLU A 109 6.68 4.70 26.92
C GLU A 109 5.16 4.64 26.66
N THR A 110 4.62 5.57 25.86
CA THR A 110 3.18 5.67 25.57
C THR A 110 2.72 4.99 24.27
N ALA A 111 3.62 4.40 23.48
CA ALA A 111 3.29 3.85 22.15
C ALA A 111 2.15 2.83 22.17
N ILE A 112 2.20 1.84 23.08
CA ILE A 112 1.16 0.80 23.20
C ILE A 112 -0.17 1.40 23.68
N TYR A 113 -0.13 2.31 24.65
CA TYR A 113 -1.32 3.01 25.14
C TYR A 113 -2.00 3.79 24.00
N ARG A 114 -1.20 4.55 23.25
CA ARG A 114 -1.63 5.34 22.10
C ARG A 114 -2.25 4.46 21.01
N ALA A 115 -1.64 3.33 20.68
CA ALA A 115 -2.21 2.37 19.73
C ALA A 115 -3.58 1.84 20.17
N LYS A 116 -3.77 1.54 21.48
CA LYS A 116 -5.07 1.14 22.03
C LYS A 116 -6.10 2.26 21.91
N CYS A 117 -5.76 3.47 22.34
CA CYS A 117 -6.66 4.63 22.23
C CYS A 117 -7.13 4.85 20.79
N ILE A 118 -6.21 4.85 19.82
CA ILE A 118 -6.53 5.06 18.40
C ILE A 118 -7.53 3.99 17.93
N ARG A 119 -7.26 2.71 18.23
CA ARG A 119 -8.09 1.59 17.81
C ARG A 119 -9.48 1.59 18.45
N ASP A 120 -9.55 1.86 19.75
CA ASP A 120 -10.79 1.77 20.52
C ASP A 120 -11.74 2.92 20.22
N ASN A 121 -11.20 4.11 19.90
CA ASN A 121 -12.01 5.29 19.63
C ASN A 121 -12.37 5.50 18.15
N SER A 122 -11.67 4.85 17.21
CA SER A 122 -11.91 5.00 15.76
C SER A 122 -11.89 6.48 15.30
N TRP A 123 -10.93 7.24 15.80
CA TRP A 123 -10.75 8.66 15.50
C TRP A 123 -10.37 8.93 14.04
N THR A 124 -10.69 10.14 13.55
CA THR A 124 -10.11 10.65 12.30
C THR A 124 -8.63 10.97 12.49
N ILE A 125 -7.87 11.10 11.40
CA ILE A 125 -6.45 11.47 11.47
C ILE A 125 -6.28 12.81 12.23
N ASP A 126 -7.10 13.82 11.94
CA ASP A 126 -7.07 15.11 12.65
C ASP A 126 -7.28 14.96 14.16
N GLN A 127 -8.24 14.12 14.57
CA GLN A 127 -8.48 13.84 15.99
C GLN A 127 -7.30 13.11 16.64
N ILE A 128 -6.70 12.14 15.95
CA ILE A 128 -5.51 11.43 16.42
C ILE A 128 -4.35 12.43 16.62
N LEU A 129 -4.12 13.33 15.67
CA LEU A 129 -3.02 14.29 15.75
C LEU A 129 -3.29 15.43 16.74
N GLN A 130 -4.55 15.74 17.04
CA GLN A 130 -4.90 16.62 18.17
C GLN A 130 -4.60 15.97 19.53
N GLU A 131 -4.85 14.67 19.65
CA GLU A 131 -4.60 13.91 20.88
C GLU A 131 -3.12 13.51 21.06
N PHE A 132 -2.41 13.29 19.95
CA PHE A 132 -1.03 12.81 19.91
C PHE A 132 -0.20 13.59 18.87
N PRO A 133 0.04 14.90 19.08
CA PRO A 133 0.67 15.77 18.07
C PRO A 133 2.08 15.35 17.68
N HIS A 134 2.81 14.73 18.61
CA HIS A 134 4.17 14.27 18.41
C HIS A 134 4.29 13.06 17.47
N LEU A 135 3.18 12.45 17.00
CA LEU A 135 3.23 11.53 15.86
C LEU A 135 3.82 12.17 14.61
N MET A 136 3.70 13.50 14.46
CA MET A 136 4.30 14.27 13.37
C MET A 136 5.70 14.81 13.69
N THR A 137 6.33 14.34 14.77
CA THR A 137 7.76 14.58 15.03
C THR A 137 8.61 13.51 14.34
N LYS A 138 9.70 13.92 13.69
CA LYS A 138 10.60 13.02 12.94
C LYS A 138 11.04 11.84 13.83
N GLY A 139 10.90 10.62 13.31
CA GLY A 139 11.26 9.37 13.99
C GLY A 139 10.13 8.73 14.83
N MET A 140 9.08 9.46 15.22
CA MET A 140 8.09 8.94 16.18
C MET A 140 7.20 7.84 15.60
N ILE A 141 6.73 7.99 14.36
CA ILE A 141 5.99 6.92 13.65
C ILE A 141 6.85 5.65 13.51
N ALA A 142 8.14 5.82 13.18
CA ALA A 142 9.04 4.69 13.03
C ALA A 142 9.30 3.95 14.35
N GLN A 143 9.47 4.71 15.45
CA GLN A 143 9.63 4.17 16.79
C GLN A 143 8.41 3.35 17.24
N ASP A 144 7.21 3.91 17.11
CA ASP A 144 5.98 3.21 17.46
C ASP A 144 5.79 1.94 16.64
N PHE A 145 6.12 2.01 15.35
CA PHE A 145 6.00 0.86 14.47
C PHE A 145 6.95 -0.25 14.87
N LEU A 146 8.20 0.09 15.23
CA LEU A 146 9.17 -0.87 15.76
C LEU A 146 8.64 -1.58 17.01
N LEU A 147 8.01 -0.86 17.94
CA LEU A 147 7.46 -1.44 19.15
C LEU A 147 6.26 -2.37 18.90
N LEU A 148 5.46 -2.09 17.86
CA LEU A 148 4.24 -2.86 17.54
C LEU A 148 4.50 -4.02 16.57
N HIS A 149 5.52 -3.91 15.71
CA HIS A 149 5.73 -4.81 14.58
C HIS A 149 7.14 -5.41 14.51
N GLY A 150 8.03 -5.06 15.44
CA GLY A 150 9.34 -5.70 15.63
C GLY A 150 10.17 -5.73 14.35
N ASP A 151 10.62 -6.92 13.98
CA ASP A 151 11.50 -7.19 12.84
C ASP A 151 10.97 -6.67 11.49
N ALA A 152 9.66 -6.45 11.35
CA ALA A 152 9.11 -5.85 10.13
C ALA A 152 9.63 -4.42 9.92
N ALA A 153 10.05 -3.70 10.97
CA ALA A 153 10.41 -2.29 10.89
C ALA A 153 11.61 -1.96 9.99
N SER A 154 12.51 -2.92 9.76
CA SER A 154 13.72 -2.74 8.93
C SER A 154 13.59 -3.32 7.52
N LYS A 155 12.56 -4.11 7.24
CA LYS A 155 12.43 -4.93 6.02
C LYS A 155 12.52 -4.17 4.71
N LEU A 156 11.99 -2.94 4.63
CA LEU A 156 12.11 -2.13 3.42
C LEU A 156 13.58 -1.79 3.14
N PHE A 157 14.32 -1.35 4.14
CA PHE A 157 15.73 -0.96 3.97
C PHE A 157 16.64 -2.16 3.72
N GLU A 158 16.32 -3.32 4.30
CA GLU A 158 17.06 -4.56 4.08
C GLU A 158 16.88 -5.13 2.67
N ASN A 159 15.66 -5.06 2.12
CA ASN A 159 15.32 -5.82 0.94
C ASN A 159 15.11 -4.98 -0.33
N TRP A 160 14.75 -3.69 -0.22
CA TRP A 160 14.32 -2.91 -1.38
C TRP A 160 15.40 -2.77 -2.44
N LEU A 161 16.54 -2.19 -2.08
CA LEU A 161 17.66 -1.99 -3.00
C LEU A 161 18.33 -3.32 -3.39
N PRO A 162 18.66 -4.22 -2.44
CA PRO A 162 19.42 -5.42 -2.79
C PRO A 162 18.65 -6.45 -3.62
N PHE A 163 17.31 -6.49 -3.52
CA PHE A 163 16.51 -7.56 -4.12
C PHE A 163 15.40 -7.07 -5.04
N TYR A 164 14.64 -6.04 -4.64
CA TYR A 164 13.41 -5.67 -5.35
C TYR A 164 13.60 -4.65 -6.47
N ALA A 165 14.42 -3.63 -6.26
CA ALA A 165 14.48 -2.45 -7.13
C ALA A 165 14.80 -2.80 -8.59
N GLU A 166 15.89 -3.53 -8.84
CA GLU A 166 16.29 -3.89 -10.21
C GLU A 166 15.29 -4.85 -10.87
N LYS A 167 14.74 -5.81 -10.12
CA LYS A 167 13.74 -6.76 -10.65
C LYS A 167 12.47 -6.04 -11.07
N ILE A 168 12.02 -5.07 -10.29
CA ILE A 168 10.88 -4.20 -10.62
C ILE A 168 11.14 -3.44 -11.92
N LEU A 169 12.31 -2.82 -12.07
CA LEU A 169 12.66 -2.07 -13.28
C LEU A 169 12.82 -2.97 -14.51
N HIS A 170 13.38 -4.16 -14.32
CA HIS A 170 13.47 -5.18 -15.36
C HIS A 170 12.08 -5.59 -15.86
N LEU A 171 11.15 -5.89 -14.95
CA LEU A 171 9.77 -6.22 -15.30
C LEU A 171 9.05 -5.04 -15.98
N ALA A 172 9.27 -3.82 -15.52
CA ALA A 172 8.70 -2.62 -16.14
C ALA A 172 9.19 -2.42 -17.59
N ARG A 173 10.47 -2.69 -17.87
CA ARG A 173 11.03 -2.67 -19.23
C ARG A 173 10.42 -3.76 -20.12
N GLN A 174 10.32 -4.99 -19.61
CA GLN A 174 9.72 -6.10 -20.35
C GLN A 174 8.26 -5.80 -20.76
N GLU A 175 7.53 -5.06 -19.94
CA GLU A 175 6.15 -4.65 -20.24
C GLU A 175 6.03 -3.34 -21.03
N GLY A 176 7.14 -2.73 -21.45
CA GLY A 176 7.16 -1.46 -22.17
C GLY A 176 6.69 -0.27 -21.33
N LYS A 177 6.69 -0.40 -20.01
CA LYS A 177 6.28 0.65 -19.05
C LYS A 177 7.44 1.57 -18.65
N LEU A 178 8.67 1.11 -18.83
CA LEU A 178 9.89 1.89 -18.60
C LEU A 178 10.71 1.97 -19.89
N THR A 179 10.93 3.19 -20.38
CA THR A 179 11.76 3.48 -21.57
C THR A 179 13.12 4.08 -21.24
N LEU A 180 13.37 4.40 -19.97
CA LEU A 180 14.62 5.05 -19.52
C LEU A 180 15.80 4.06 -19.55
N ALA A 181 16.96 4.54 -20.00
CA ALA A 181 18.23 3.86 -19.77
C ALA A 181 18.56 3.89 -18.27
N LEU A 182 19.07 2.78 -17.74
CA LEU A 182 19.45 2.65 -16.32
C LEU A 182 20.96 2.89 -16.13
N ASP A 183 21.71 2.97 -17.23
CA ASP A 183 23.16 3.09 -17.21
C ASP A 183 23.59 4.43 -16.60
N GLY A 184 24.49 4.38 -15.62
CA GLY A 184 25.00 5.58 -14.93
C GLY A 184 24.09 6.14 -13.84
N LEU A 185 22.97 5.50 -13.52
CA LEU A 185 22.16 5.85 -12.35
C LEU A 185 22.84 5.42 -11.06
N THR A 186 22.71 6.23 -10.01
CA THR A 186 23.12 5.84 -8.65
C THR A 186 22.18 4.75 -8.11
N THR A 187 22.65 3.98 -7.13
CA THR A 187 21.82 2.96 -6.46
C THR A 187 20.52 3.55 -5.90
N ASP A 188 20.59 4.76 -5.34
CA ASP A 188 19.42 5.47 -4.83
C ASP A 188 18.46 5.84 -5.96
N ALA A 189 18.96 6.31 -7.11
CA ALA A 189 18.13 6.63 -8.28
C ALA A 189 17.38 5.40 -8.80
N VAL A 190 18.05 4.25 -8.81
CA VAL A 190 17.47 2.96 -9.18
C VAL A 190 16.33 2.60 -8.21
N GLY A 191 16.58 2.70 -6.91
CA GLY A 191 15.56 2.46 -5.88
C GLY A 191 14.34 3.37 -5.99
N GLU A 192 14.58 4.66 -6.20
CA GLU A 192 13.54 5.67 -6.39
C GLU A 192 12.71 5.43 -7.66
N LEU A 193 13.38 5.15 -8.77
CA LEU A 193 12.71 4.87 -10.03
C LEU A 193 11.84 3.61 -9.92
N ALA A 194 12.34 2.57 -9.25
CA ALA A 194 11.58 1.34 -9.02
C ALA A 194 10.28 1.61 -8.25
N LEU A 195 10.33 2.44 -7.19
CA LEU A 195 9.14 2.85 -6.44
C LEU A 195 8.13 3.55 -7.35
N ARG A 196 8.58 4.48 -8.19
CA ARG A 196 7.71 5.20 -9.14
C ARG A 196 7.08 4.29 -10.21
N GLN A 197 7.69 3.13 -10.51
CA GLN A 197 7.15 2.16 -11.48
C GLN A 197 6.10 1.21 -10.89
N LEU A 198 5.99 1.08 -9.55
CA LEU A 198 5.03 0.17 -8.92
C LEU A 198 3.57 0.38 -9.40
N PRO A 199 3.01 1.61 -9.46
CA PRO A 199 1.65 1.84 -9.95
C PRO A 199 1.41 1.39 -11.39
N ALA A 200 2.44 1.37 -12.23
CA ALA A 200 2.32 0.89 -13.59
C ALA A 200 2.28 -0.64 -13.63
N LEU A 201 3.09 -1.33 -12.83
CA LEU A 201 3.13 -2.79 -12.71
C LEU A 201 1.93 -3.38 -11.96
N LEU A 202 1.40 -2.62 -11.01
CA LEU A 202 0.20 -2.92 -10.24
C LEU A 202 -0.87 -1.91 -10.65
N PRO A 203 -1.63 -2.14 -11.74
CA PRO A 203 -2.65 -1.20 -12.18
C PRO A 203 -3.92 -1.31 -11.30
N PRO A 204 -4.63 -0.19 -11.05
CA PRO A 204 -5.84 -0.21 -10.24
C PRO A 204 -6.91 -1.13 -10.82
N THR A 205 -7.55 -1.90 -9.93
CA THR A 205 -8.69 -2.74 -10.29
C THR A 205 -10.00 -2.01 -10.06
N ALA A 206 -10.96 -2.24 -10.94
CA ALA A 206 -12.28 -1.67 -10.78
C ALA A 206 -12.98 -2.31 -9.58
N TYR A 207 -13.60 -1.50 -8.74
CA TYR A 207 -14.37 -1.95 -7.58
C TYR A 207 -15.78 -1.35 -7.60
N LYS A 208 -16.67 -1.92 -6.79
CA LYS A 208 -18.05 -1.46 -6.70
C LYS A 208 -18.28 -0.65 -5.44
N VAL A 209 -18.88 0.52 -5.58
CA VAL A 209 -19.35 1.35 -4.49
C VAL A 209 -20.87 1.20 -4.39
N GLY A 210 -21.38 1.02 -3.17
CA GLY A 210 -22.80 0.79 -2.92
C GLY A 210 -23.25 -0.68 -3.06
N ARG A 211 -24.54 -0.93 -2.81
CA ARG A 211 -25.15 -2.27 -2.85
C ARG A 211 -26.29 -2.34 -3.87
N GLY A 212 -26.45 -3.49 -4.52
CA GLY A 212 -27.57 -3.75 -5.42
C GLY A 212 -27.46 -3.10 -6.80
N ARG A 213 -28.60 -2.79 -7.42
CA ARG A 213 -28.69 -2.26 -8.80
C ARG A 213 -28.14 -0.84 -8.97
N GLY A 214 -27.94 -0.11 -7.88
CA GLY A 214 -27.31 1.22 -7.86
C GLY A 214 -25.80 1.20 -7.60
N SER A 215 -25.14 0.03 -7.65
CA SER A 215 -23.70 -0.05 -7.41
C SER A 215 -22.93 0.62 -8.54
N GLU A 216 -22.18 1.67 -8.23
CA GLU A 216 -21.30 2.33 -9.18
C GLU A 216 -19.98 1.54 -9.31
N VAL A 217 -19.51 1.35 -10.54
CA VAL A 217 -18.21 0.74 -10.79
C VAL A 217 -17.19 1.86 -10.89
N VAL A 218 -16.35 1.99 -9.87
CA VAL A 218 -15.25 2.96 -9.84
C VAL A 218 -14.01 2.29 -10.39
N ARG A 219 -13.29 2.99 -11.27
CA ARG A 219 -12.02 2.54 -11.82
C ARG A 219 -11.05 3.70 -11.89
N HIS A 220 -9.98 3.61 -11.11
CA HIS A 220 -8.92 4.59 -11.15
C HIS A 220 -7.97 4.36 -12.33
N THR A 221 -7.39 5.45 -12.81
CA THR A 221 -6.31 5.41 -13.80
C THR A 221 -4.97 5.12 -13.13
N VAL A 222 -3.98 4.67 -13.89
CA VAL A 222 -2.59 4.53 -13.39
C VAL A 222 -2.06 5.87 -12.89
N LYS A 223 -2.39 6.99 -13.55
CA LYS A 223 -2.00 8.33 -13.12
C LYS A 223 -2.55 8.69 -11.74
N GLU A 224 -3.83 8.42 -11.50
CA GLU A 224 -4.46 8.63 -10.18
C GLU A 224 -3.81 7.76 -9.09
N CYS A 225 -3.46 6.51 -9.42
CA CYS A 225 -2.72 5.62 -8.53
C CYS A 225 -1.34 6.17 -8.20
N SER A 226 -0.60 6.63 -9.21
CA SER A 226 0.72 7.25 -9.02
C SER A 226 0.63 8.46 -8.11
N LEU A 227 -0.30 9.39 -8.37
CA LEU A 227 -0.47 10.60 -7.55
C LEU A 227 -0.94 10.30 -6.12
N ALA A 228 -1.71 9.24 -5.91
CA ALA A 228 -2.13 8.81 -4.58
C ALA A 228 -1.02 8.08 -3.80
N PHE A 229 0.02 7.59 -4.49
CA PHE A 229 1.17 6.92 -3.90
C PHE A 229 2.33 7.89 -3.66
N ILE A 230 2.84 8.49 -4.74
CA ILE A 230 3.91 9.50 -4.76
C ILE A 230 3.44 10.66 -5.64
N ASP A 231 3.07 11.78 -5.02
CA ASP A 231 2.79 13.03 -5.74
C ASP A 231 4.10 13.75 -6.02
N HIS A 232 4.35 14.09 -7.28
CA HIS A 232 5.55 14.84 -7.68
C HIS A 232 5.15 16.24 -8.11
N LYS A 233 5.83 17.23 -7.56
CA LYS A 233 5.60 18.64 -7.85
C LYS A 233 6.92 19.34 -8.19
N PRO A 234 6.88 20.38 -9.04
CA PRO A 234 8.08 21.13 -9.37
C PRO A 234 8.61 21.91 -8.15
N PRO A 235 9.90 22.33 -8.18
CA PRO A 235 10.44 23.24 -7.18
C PRO A 235 9.65 24.56 -7.16
N GLY A 236 9.52 25.18 -5.98
CA GLY A 236 8.76 26.42 -5.81
C GLY A 236 7.24 26.24 -5.64
N THR A 237 6.76 25.01 -5.49
CA THR A 237 5.36 24.73 -5.13
C THR A 237 4.99 25.42 -3.82
N ASN A 238 3.88 26.17 -3.81
CA ASN A 238 3.38 26.82 -2.60
C ASN A 238 2.86 25.77 -1.61
N MET A 239 3.69 25.43 -0.63
CA MET A 239 3.37 24.39 0.35
C MET A 239 2.15 24.73 1.20
N VAL A 240 1.86 26.00 1.47
CA VAL A 240 0.69 26.40 2.28
C VAL A 240 -0.60 26.08 1.53
N GLU A 241 -0.70 26.50 0.27
CA GLU A 241 -1.86 26.21 -0.59
C GLU A 241 -2.00 24.71 -0.82
N TYR A 242 -0.89 24.04 -1.13
CA TYR A 242 -0.88 22.60 -1.36
C TYR A 242 -1.38 21.80 -0.15
N LEU A 243 -0.91 22.13 1.06
CA LEU A 243 -1.33 21.45 2.28
C LEU A 243 -2.80 21.73 2.63
N HIS A 244 -3.29 22.95 2.37
CA HIS A 244 -4.69 23.29 2.55
C HIS A 244 -5.60 22.47 1.62
N GLU A 245 -5.24 22.31 0.34
CA GLU A 245 -5.98 21.45 -0.60
C GLU A 245 -5.91 19.96 -0.21
N ALA A 246 -4.75 19.50 0.24
CA ALA A 246 -4.54 18.12 0.66
C ALA A 246 -5.45 17.73 1.84
N MET A 247 -5.60 18.62 2.83
CA MET A 247 -6.47 18.43 3.98
C MET A 247 -7.94 18.17 3.58
N ALA A 248 -8.43 18.83 2.51
CA ALA A 248 -9.80 18.65 2.03
C ALA A 248 -9.98 17.41 1.13
N SER A 249 -8.94 17.00 0.40
CA SER A 249 -9.06 16.04 -0.71
C SER A 249 -8.41 14.68 -0.47
N ARG A 250 -7.50 14.56 0.50
CA ARG A 250 -6.70 13.36 0.76
C ARG A 250 -6.70 13.00 2.25
N PRO A 251 -7.75 12.28 2.73
CA PRO A 251 -7.88 11.88 4.13
C PRO A 251 -7.00 10.67 4.49
N TYR A 252 -5.78 10.60 3.96
CA TYR A 252 -4.85 9.49 4.14
C TYR A 252 -3.39 9.96 3.93
N PRO A 253 -2.40 9.32 4.56
CA PRO A 253 -0.99 9.58 4.33
C PRO A 253 -0.58 9.28 2.89
N TYR A 254 0.29 10.11 2.34
CA TYR A 254 0.92 9.87 1.04
C TYR A 254 2.27 10.59 0.97
N VAL A 255 3.11 10.22 -0.01
CA VAL A 255 4.41 10.86 -0.21
C VAL A 255 4.29 12.02 -1.19
N LEU A 256 4.89 13.16 -0.84
CA LEU A 256 5.14 14.28 -1.73
C LEU A 256 6.64 14.38 -2.02
N THR A 257 6.99 14.52 -3.29
CA THR A 257 8.34 14.88 -3.72
C THR A 257 8.31 16.23 -4.42
N LEU A 258 9.25 17.10 -4.08
CA LEU A 258 9.53 18.31 -4.84
C LEU A 258 10.82 18.10 -5.61
N GLY A 259 10.85 18.43 -6.90
CA GLY A 259 12.05 18.30 -7.72
C GLY A 259 11.77 18.51 -9.20
N ASN A 260 12.82 18.46 -10.00
CA ASN A 260 12.68 18.49 -11.45
C ASN A 260 12.39 17.07 -11.96
N ASP A 261 11.51 16.93 -12.97
CA ASP A 261 11.14 15.63 -13.55
C ASP A 261 12.32 14.78 -14.06
N LYS A 262 13.49 15.40 -14.29
CA LYS A 262 14.70 14.78 -14.84
C LYS A 262 15.78 14.47 -13.80
N GLU A 263 15.59 14.90 -12.56
CA GLU A 263 16.58 14.80 -11.48
C GLU A 263 15.97 14.09 -10.27
N HIS A 264 16.81 13.80 -9.28
CA HIS A 264 16.36 13.30 -7.99
C HIS A 264 15.38 14.28 -7.33
N ALA A 265 14.49 13.75 -6.48
CA ALA A 265 13.66 14.60 -5.64
C ALA A 265 14.59 15.47 -4.75
N SER A 266 14.45 16.79 -4.84
CA SER A 266 15.22 17.72 -4.02
C SER A 266 14.73 17.73 -2.58
N GLN A 267 13.44 17.53 -2.37
CA GLN A 267 12.83 17.42 -1.05
C GLN A 267 11.74 16.35 -1.05
N THR A 268 11.60 15.65 0.07
CA THR A 268 10.63 14.57 0.21
C THR A 268 9.89 14.70 1.53
N PHE A 269 8.57 14.56 1.49
CA PHE A 269 7.70 14.68 2.65
C PHE A 269 6.70 13.53 2.71
N VAL A 270 6.32 13.13 3.93
CA VAL A 270 5.07 12.41 4.18
C VAL A 270 4.01 13.43 4.55
N ILE A 271 2.93 13.48 3.78
CA ILE A 271 1.81 14.39 4.01
C ILE A 271 0.71 13.64 4.75
N THR A 272 0.31 14.15 5.92
CA THR A 272 -0.73 13.57 6.76
C THR A 272 -1.59 14.69 7.33
N ALA A 273 -2.91 14.69 7.04
CA ALA A 273 -3.86 15.70 7.53
C ALA A 273 -3.38 17.17 7.39
N GLY A 274 -2.86 17.53 6.20
CA GLY A 274 -2.37 18.89 5.94
C GLY A 274 -1.04 19.25 6.62
N GLN A 275 -0.37 18.29 7.27
CA GLN A 275 0.96 18.47 7.83
C GLN A 275 2.00 17.76 6.96
N ALA A 276 3.17 18.39 6.77
CA ALA A 276 4.30 17.82 6.02
C ALA A 276 5.41 17.38 6.99
N LEU A 277 5.76 16.09 6.94
CA LEU A 277 6.89 15.53 7.67
C LEU A 277 8.05 15.26 6.71
N GLU A 278 9.09 16.08 6.77
CA GLU A 278 10.27 15.98 5.90
C GLU A 278 11.09 14.71 6.19
N GLN A 279 11.59 14.09 5.13
CA GLN A 279 12.44 12.89 5.16
C GLN A 279 13.66 13.08 4.25
N ASP A 280 14.76 12.39 4.57
CA ASP A 280 16.03 12.63 3.90
C ASP A 280 16.08 11.96 2.51
N THR A 281 15.31 10.88 2.31
CA THR A 281 15.20 10.17 1.03
C THR A 281 13.76 9.75 0.72
N LEU A 282 13.48 9.49 -0.56
CA LEU A 282 12.20 8.90 -0.98
C LEU A 282 11.94 7.54 -0.33
N LEU A 283 12.98 6.72 -0.17
CA LEU A 283 12.84 5.41 0.47
C LEU A 283 12.41 5.55 1.94
N GLN A 284 12.99 6.50 2.67
CA GLN A 284 12.56 6.81 4.04
C GLN A 284 11.13 7.35 4.10
N ALA A 285 10.72 8.21 3.16
CA ALA A 285 9.33 8.68 3.13
C ALA A 285 8.32 7.57 2.83
N ILE A 286 8.66 6.63 1.95
CA ILE A 286 7.83 5.45 1.72
C ILE A 286 7.72 4.61 2.98
N ASP A 287 8.83 4.39 3.70
CA ASP A 287 8.82 3.67 4.97
C ASP A 287 7.93 4.33 6.01
N VAL A 288 8.13 5.63 6.27
CA VAL A 288 7.33 6.37 7.25
C VAL A 288 5.86 6.44 6.84
N CYS A 289 5.57 6.65 5.55
CA CYS A 289 4.21 6.68 5.05
C CYS A 289 3.52 5.31 5.19
N PHE A 290 4.21 4.21 4.88
CA PHE A 290 3.71 2.86 5.09
C PHE A 290 3.38 2.61 6.56
N LYS A 291 4.33 2.92 7.45
CA LYS A 291 4.18 2.76 8.90
C LYS A 291 3.05 3.61 9.47
N ALA A 292 2.81 4.81 8.93
CA ALA A 292 1.73 5.69 9.34
C ALA A 292 0.34 5.02 9.19
N PHE A 293 0.11 4.19 8.17
CA PHE A 293 -1.17 3.47 8.03
C PHE A 293 -1.45 2.55 9.22
N PHE A 294 -0.42 1.91 9.77
CA PHE A 294 -0.54 1.03 10.93
C PHE A 294 -0.67 1.83 12.24
N ILE A 295 0.14 2.87 12.41
CA ILE A 295 0.14 3.68 13.64
C ILE A 295 -1.14 4.47 13.81
N LEU A 296 -1.73 4.95 12.69
CA LEU A 296 -2.99 5.69 12.70
C LEU A 296 -4.22 4.77 12.61
N ASP A 297 -4.05 3.44 12.51
CA ASP A 297 -5.11 2.43 12.28
C ASP A 297 -6.08 2.78 11.12
N ILE A 298 -5.52 3.25 10.00
CA ILE A 298 -6.27 3.69 8.82
C ILE A 298 -6.06 2.73 7.65
N LYS A 299 -7.06 2.67 6.76
CA LYS A 299 -6.99 1.83 5.56
C LYS A 299 -6.19 2.52 4.46
N TYR A 300 -5.55 1.71 3.60
CA TYR A 300 -4.95 2.23 2.39
C TYR A 300 -5.99 2.89 1.47
N PRO A 301 -5.62 3.96 0.75
CA PRO A 301 -6.48 4.58 -0.25
C PRO A 301 -6.77 3.62 -1.40
N LYS A 302 -8.04 3.52 -1.83
CA LYS A 302 -8.48 2.56 -2.86
C LYS A 302 -7.77 2.73 -4.21
N GLN A 303 -7.31 3.94 -4.51
CA GLN A 303 -6.57 4.30 -5.71
C GLN A 303 -5.25 3.53 -5.82
N CYS A 304 -4.55 3.29 -4.71
CA CYS A 304 -3.24 2.63 -4.67
C CYS A 304 -3.13 1.53 -3.60
N GLU A 305 -4.27 1.00 -3.11
CA GLU A 305 -4.34 -0.05 -2.07
C GLU A 305 -3.43 -1.24 -2.38
N HIS A 306 -3.57 -1.82 -3.57
CA HIS A 306 -2.70 -2.87 -4.12
C HIS A 306 -1.18 -2.55 -4.14
N VAL A 307 -0.76 -1.29 -4.27
CA VAL A 307 0.66 -0.92 -4.19
C VAL A 307 1.15 -1.04 -2.75
N TRP A 308 0.35 -0.57 -1.79
CA TRP A 308 0.63 -0.73 -0.37
C TRP A 308 0.50 -2.18 0.11
N GLU A 309 -0.45 -2.96 -0.43
CA GLU A 309 -0.55 -4.40 -0.18
C GLU A 309 0.72 -5.13 -0.65
N PHE A 310 1.28 -4.77 -1.81
CA PHE A 310 2.55 -5.32 -2.28
C PHE A 310 3.68 -5.02 -1.29
N LEU A 311 3.82 -3.76 -0.85
CA LEU A 311 4.81 -3.42 0.16
C LEU A 311 4.57 -4.23 1.44
N GLN A 312 3.33 -4.31 1.93
CA GLN A 312 2.98 -5.04 3.14
C GLN A 312 3.35 -6.52 3.09
N SER A 313 2.83 -7.27 2.11
CA SER A 313 2.93 -8.73 2.11
C SER A 313 4.24 -9.23 1.50
N VAL A 314 4.80 -8.51 0.53
CA VAL A 314 6.00 -8.96 -0.21
C VAL A 314 7.27 -8.37 0.39
N VAL A 315 7.27 -7.06 0.70
CA VAL A 315 8.50 -6.39 1.16
C VAL A 315 8.64 -6.43 2.68
N TYR A 316 7.59 -6.06 3.41
CA TYR A 316 7.55 -6.06 4.88
C TYR A 316 7.20 -7.43 5.49
N GLU A 317 6.76 -8.39 4.66
CA GLU A 317 6.38 -9.74 5.08
C GLU A 317 5.31 -9.76 6.20
N MET A 318 4.45 -8.75 6.21
CA MET A 318 3.40 -8.59 7.21
C MET A 318 2.09 -9.24 6.78
N PRO A 319 1.31 -9.80 7.73
CA PRO A 319 0.02 -10.40 7.41
C PRO A 319 -0.96 -9.33 6.90
N GLY A 320 -1.74 -9.66 5.87
CA GLY A 320 -2.65 -8.71 5.23
C GLY A 320 -3.52 -9.33 4.13
N GLY A 321 -4.42 -8.51 3.58
CA GLY A 321 -5.12 -8.87 2.37
C GLY A 321 -4.15 -8.83 1.19
N GLU A 322 -4.04 -9.93 0.44
CA GLU A 322 -3.18 -9.99 -0.72
C GLU A 322 -4.01 -10.21 -1.98
N SER A 323 -4.10 -9.17 -2.81
CA SER A 323 -4.81 -9.26 -4.08
C SER A 323 -4.11 -10.20 -5.07
N LYS A 324 -4.88 -10.72 -6.04
CA LYS A 324 -4.34 -11.60 -7.10
C LYS A 324 -3.23 -10.94 -7.92
N LEU A 325 -3.27 -9.61 -8.04
CA LEU A 325 -2.26 -8.84 -8.75
C LEU A 325 -0.94 -8.82 -7.99
N VAL A 326 -0.98 -8.62 -6.67
CA VAL A 326 0.20 -8.67 -5.81
C VAL A 326 0.87 -10.04 -5.90
N LYS A 327 0.10 -11.13 -5.75
CA LYS A 327 0.60 -12.51 -5.92
C LYS A 327 1.26 -12.72 -7.28
N PHE A 328 0.61 -12.24 -8.34
CA PHE A 328 1.14 -12.38 -9.69
C PHE A 328 2.46 -11.63 -9.88
N LEU A 329 2.57 -10.40 -9.37
CA LEU A 329 3.82 -9.63 -9.42
C LEU A 329 4.91 -10.31 -8.58
N GLN A 330 4.59 -10.78 -7.38
CA GLN A 330 5.52 -11.49 -6.51
C GLN A 330 6.12 -12.73 -7.21
N THR A 331 5.28 -13.58 -7.82
CA THR A 331 5.76 -14.74 -8.59
C THR A 331 6.73 -14.32 -9.69
N ARG A 332 6.45 -13.22 -10.40
CA ARG A 332 7.32 -12.72 -11.48
C ARG A 332 8.64 -12.19 -10.96
N ILE A 333 8.64 -11.47 -9.83
CA ILE A 333 9.86 -11.01 -9.18
C ILE A 333 10.73 -12.20 -8.75
N LEU A 334 10.13 -13.24 -8.18
CA LEU A 334 10.86 -14.45 -7.78
C LEU A 334 11.40 -15.25 -8.99
N ALA A 335 10.72 -15.18 -10.13
CA ALA A 335 11.15 -15.82 -11.37
C ALA A 335 12.23 -15.03 -12.14
N CYS A 336 12.43 -13.75 -11.84
CA CYS A 336 13.56 -12.98 -12.36
C CYS A 336 14.87 -13.55 -11.77
N GLN A 337 15.60 -14.31 -12.59
CA GLN A 337 16.95 -14.75 -12.26
C GLN A 337 17.88 -13.53 -12.16
N GLU A 338 18.77 -13.55 -11.18
CA GLU A 338 19.91 -12.62 -11.11
C GLU A 338 20.77 -12.88 -12.34
N ASN A 339 20.93 -11.87 -13.20
CA ASN A 339 21.83 -11.92 -14.35
C ASN A 339 23.25 -11.58 -13.91
#